data_AF-A0A258CYA1-F1
#
_entry.id   AF-A0A258CYA1-F1
#
_cell.length_a   1.000
_cell.length_b   1.000
_cell.length_c   1.000
_cell.angle_alpha   90.00
_cell.angle_beta   90.00
_cell.angle_gamma   90.00
#
_symmetry.space_group_name_H-M   'P 1'
#
loop_
_entity.id
_entity.type
_entity.pdbx_description
1 polymer ?
#
loop_
_entity_poly.entity_id
_entity_poly.type
_entity_poly.pdbx_seq_one_letter_code
_entity_poly.pdbx_strand_id
1 'polypeptide(L)'
;MPVVQALSALGLLSAVGVLQASLVKSQGQADLWFYYMVGKQIVTVLYVFLFAGWGVSALTNALVVQNFIMWLPTVYMVVRLLGISPWAYLASFMLPVFATLMMLGAGLLVQSQLAGTGPLMRLGATIATCGLVYAAVVLSLGRRKLLEIRTTLGRRR
;
A
#
# COMPACT_ATOMS: atom_id res chain seq x y z
N MET A 1 7.12 8.28 15.67
CA MET A 1 7.41 6.95 15.10
C MET A 1 8.85 6.92 14.60
N PRO A 2 9.57 5.78 14.65
CA PRO A 2 10.89 5.66 14.01
C PRO A 2 10.78 5.94 12.52
N VAL A 3 11.69 6.74 11.97
CA VAL A 3 11.66 7.24 10.57
C VAL A 3 11.51 6.10 9.55
N VAL A 4 12.16 4.96 9.79
CA VAL A 4 12.11 3.79 8.90
C VAL A 4 10.70 3.23 8.76
N GLN A 5 9.92 3.15 9.85
CA GLN A 5 8.55 2.62 9.82
C GLN A 5 7.62 3.55 9.02
N ALA A 6 7.81 4.85 9.15
CA ALA A 6 7.05 5.83 8.38
C ALA A 6 7.38 5.74 6.88
N LEU A 7 8.66 5.59 6.53
CA LEU A 7 9.08 5.41 5.12
C LEU A 7 8.52 4.11 4.52
N SER A 8 8.48 3.01 5.27
CA SER A 8 7.85 1.77 4.82
C SER A 8 6.36 1.93 4.57
N ALA A 9 5.64 2.62 5.45
CA ALA A 9 4.22 2.91 5.27
C ALA A 9 3.97 3.79 4.03
N LEU A 10 4.84 4.78 3.79
CA LEU A 10 4.79 5.62 2.60
C LEU A 10 5.06 4.85 1.31
N GLY A 11 6.02 3.91 1.31
CA GLY A 11 6.29 3.05 0.17
C GLY A 11 5.05 2.24 -0.23
N LEU A 12 4.32 1.71 0.75
CA LEU A 12 3.09 0.95 0.51
C LEU A 12 1.98 1.84 -0.06
N LEU A 13 1.75 3.03 0.51
CA LEU A 13 0.78 3.99 -0.01
C LEU A 13 1.14 4.49 -1.42
N SER A 14 2.43 4.68 -1.70
CA SER A 14 2.93 5.09 -3.01
C SER A 14 2.61 4.05 -4.08
N ALA A 15 2.81 2.76 -3.80
CA ALA A 15 2.47 1.69 -4.72
C ALA A 15 0.98 1.69 -5.10
N VAL A 16 0.09 1.89 -4.11
CA VAL A 16 -1.35 2.04 -4.35
C VAL A 16 -1.64 3.27 -5.20
N GLY A 17 -1.01 4.40 -4.89
CA GLY A 17 -1.16 5.65 -5.65
C GLY A 17 -0.73 5.52 -7.11
N VAL A 18 0.35 4.78 -7.40
CA VAL A 18 0.81 4.51 -8.77
C VAL A 18 -0.20 3.66 -9.53
N LEU A 19 -0.77 2.62 -8.90
CA LEU A 19 -1.82 1.81 -9.53
C LEU A 19 -3.07 2.65 -9.85
N GLN A 20 -3.50 3.51 -8.92
CA GLN A 20 -4.62 4.43 -9.13
C GLN A 20 -4.32 5.42 -10.27
N ALA A 21 -3.11 5.97 -10.33
CA ALA A 21 -2.68 6.88 -11.39
C ALA A 21 -2.76 6.24 -12.77
N SER A 22 -2.26 5.01 -12.90
CA SER A 22 -2.28 4.26 -14.16
C SER A 22 -3.69 3.94 -14.62
N LEU A 23 -4.59 3.56 -13.69
CA LEU A 23 -6.00 3.31 -14.00
C LEU A 23 -6.72 4.57 -14.49
N VAL A 24 -6.53 5.70 -13.79
CA VAL A 24 -7.17 6.98 -14.16
C VAL A 24 -6.67 7.46 -15.53
N LYS A 25 -5.36 7.41 -15.76
CA LYS A 25 -4.75 7.81 -17.05
C LYS A 25 -5.21 6.89 -18.19
N SER A 26 -5.31 5.58 -17.96
CA SER A 26 -5.78 4.62 -18.96
C SER A 26 -7.25 4.84 -19.36
N GLN A 27 -8.05 5.49 -18.53
CA GLN A 27 -9.46 5.82 -18.80
C GLN A 27 -9.63 7.20 -19.44
N GLY A 28 -8.54 7.86 -19.88
CA GLY A 28 -8.58 9.16 -20.55
C GLY A 28 -8.81 10.36 -19.62
N GLN A 29 -8.81 10.18 -18.30
CA GLN A 29 -9.00 11.27 -17.33
C GLN A 29 -7.67 11.78 -16.74
N ALA A 30 -6.66 11.91 -17.59
CA ALA A 30 -5.34 12.40 -17.19
C ALA A 30 -5.39 13.85 -16.63
N ASP A 31 -6.28 14.69 -17.17
CA ASP A 31 -6.45 16.07 -16.71
C ASP A 31 -6.91 16.14 -15.26
N LEU A 32 -7.86 15.28 -14.87
CA LEU A 32 -8.39 15.22 -13.51
C LEU A 32 -7.33 14.72 -12.51
N TRP A 33 -6.46 13.79 -12.95
CA TRP A 33 -5.28 13.37 -12.18
C TRP A 33 -4.24 14.49 -12.04
N PHE A 34 -4.05 15.30 -13.07
CA PHE A 34 -3.12 16.43 -13.05
C PHE A 34 -3.57 17.48 -12.02
N TYR A 35 -4.84 17.88 -12.02
CA TYR A 35 -5.38 18.80 -11.02
C TYR A 35 -5.21 18.26 -9.59
N TYR A 36 -5.44 16.96 -9.39
CA TYR A 36 -5.19 16.31 -8.11
C TYR A 36 -3.71 16.40 -7.69
N MET A 37 -2.77 16.14 -8.60
CA MET A 37 -1.32 16.25 -8.31
C MET A 37 -0.90 17.67 -7.95
N VAL A 38 -1.43 18.67 -8.66
CA VAL A 38 -1.18 20.09 -8.36
C VAL A 38 -1.69 20.43 -6.95
N GLY A 39 -2.93 20.05 -6.63
CA GLY A 39 -3.49 20.23 -5.29
C GLY A 39 -2.66 19.52 -4.21
N LYS A 40 -2.23 18.28 -4.49
CA LYS A 40 -1.34 17.52 -3.60
C LYS A 40 -0.03 18.27 -3.34
N GLN A 41 0.60 18.80 -4.37
CA GLN A 41 1.87 19.50 -4.22
C GLN A 41 1.71 20.84 -3.48
N ILE A 42 0.61 21.57 -3.70
CA ILE A 42 0.32 22.80 -2.95
C ILE A 42 0.19 22.51 -1.46
N VAL A 43 -0.58 21.48 -1.09
CA VAL A 43 -0.72 21.04 0.30
C VAL A 43 0.62 20.56 0.86
N THR A 44 1.43 19.87 0.04
CA THR A 44 2.79 19.45 0.41
C THR A 44 3.64 20.66 0.80
N VAL A 45 3.65 21.72 -0.01
CA VAL A 45 4.42 22.92 0.29
C VAL A 45 3.91 23.59 1.57
N LEU A 46 2.59 23.73 1.72
CA LEU A 46 1.95 24.31 2.91
C LEU A 46 2.35 23.62 4.22
N TYR A 47 2.31 22.28 4.28
CA TYR A 47 2.68 21.59 5.51
C TYR A 47 4.19 21.68 5.80
N VAL A 48 5.04 21.66 4.77
CA VAL A 48 6.50 21.80 4.98
C VAL A 48 6.78 23.15 5.63
N PHE A 49 6.17 24.23 5.16
CA PHE A 49 6.33 25.55 5.79
C PHE A 49 5.78 25.58 7.23
N LEU A 50 4.64 24.93 7.50
CA LEU A 50 4.01 24.94 8.82
C LEU A 50 4.80 24.12 9.86
N PHE A 51 5.37 22.98 9.45
CA PHE A 51 5.96 21.99 10.36
C PHE A 51 7.49 21.92 10.30
N ALA A 52 8.15 22.68 9.42
CA ALA A 52 9.62 22.73 9.34
C ALA A 52 10.28 23.10 10.68
N GLY A 53 9.63 23.95 11.49
CA GLY A 53 10.15 24.37 12.79
C GLY A 53 10.06 23.32 13.90
N TRP A 54 9.26 22.26 13.74
CA TRP A 54 8.96 21.27 14.79
C TRP A 54 9.80 19.98 14.66
N GLY A 55 10.78 19.98 13.76
CA GLY A 55 11.72 18.88 13.56
C GLY A 55 11.20 17.74 12.68
N VAL A 56 12.10 16.80 12.38
CA VAL A 56 11.89 15.72 11.39
C VAL A 56 10.72 14.80 11.76
N SER A 57 10.49 14.56 13.04
CA SER A 57 9.40 13.70 13.53
C SER A 57 8.01 14.27 13.23
N ALA A 58 7.83 15.59 13.39
CA ALA A 58 6.57 16.28 13.12
C ALA A 58 6.27 16.31 11.61
N LEU A 59 7.27 16.65 10.80
CA LEU A 59 7.21 16.57 9.33
C LEU A 59 6.82 15.18 8.84
N THR A 60 7.44 14.14 9.39
CA THR A 60 7.17 12.75 8.98
C THR A 60 5.73 12.34 9.30
N ASN A 61 5.23 12.66 10.50
CA ASN A 61 3.85 12.37 10.87
C ASN A 61 2.85 13.15 10.01
N ALA A 62 3.11 14.45 9.77
CA ALA A 62 2.27 15.29 8.92
C ALA A 62 2.21 14.74 7.48
N LEU A 63 3.33 14.25 6.95
CA LEU A 63 3.41 13.64 5.62
C LEU A 63 2.59 12.34 5.54
N VAL A 64 2.61 11.51 6.59
CA VAL A 64 1.75 10.32 6.68
C VAL A 64 0.27 10.72 6.69
N VAL A 65 -0.11 11.67 7.56
CA VAL A 65 -1.50 12.17 7.66
C VAL A 65 -1.97 12.77 6.34
N GLN A 66 -1.15 13.60 5.68
CA GLN A 66 -1.46 14.16 4.38
C GLN A 66 -1.73 13.07 3.35
N ASN A 67 -0.90 12.02 3.29
CA ASN A 67 -1.13 10.93 2.33
C ASN A 67 -2.43 10.16 2.61
N PHE A 68 -2.81 9.98 3.87
CA PHE A 68 -4.11 9.40 4.21
C PHE A 68 -5.28 10.29 3.78
N ILE A 69 -5.21 11.60 4.06
CA ILE A 69 -6.26 12.56 3.67
C ILE A 69 -6.36 12.64 2.15
N MET A 70 -5.22 12.72 1.46
CA MET A 70 -5.14 12.79 0.00
C MET A 70 -5.61 11.51 -0.69
N TRP A 71 -5.61 10.38 -0.01
CA TRP A 71 -6.07 9.10 -0.56
C TRP A 71 -7.59 9.03 -0.71
N LEU A 72 -8.37 9.65 0.20
CA LEU A 72 -9.84 9.66 0.17
C LEU A 72 -10.42 10.18 -1.17
N PRO A 73 -10.01 11.38 -1.67
CA PRO A 73 -10.44 11.86 -2.98
C PRO A 73 -10.08 10.91 -4.12
N THR A 74 -8.90 10.30 -4.08
CA THR A 74 -8.42 9.39 -5.13
C THR A 74 -9.25 8.11 -5.19
N VAL A 75 -9.62 7.55 -4.04
CA VAL A 75 -10.54 6.40 -3.95
C VAL A 75 -11.89 6.76 -4.55
N TYR A 76 -12.46 7.91 -4.17
CA TYR A 76 -13.74 8.37 -4.72
C TYR A 76 -13.69 8.49 -6.25
N MET A 77 -12.61 9.08 -6.77
CA MET A 77 -12.38 9.24 -8.21
C MET A 77 -12.32 7.90 -8.94
N VAL A 78 -11.55 6.94 -8.41
CA VAL A 78 -11.40 5.59 -8.99
C VAL A 78 -12.71 4.80 -8.94
N VAL A 79 -13.45 4.86 -7.83
CA VAL A 79 -14.76 4.22 -7.67
C VAL A 79 -15.76 4.78 -8.69
N ARG A 80 -15.80 6.11 -8.85
CA ARG A 80 -16.67 6.78 -9.83
C ARG A 80 -16.29 6.44 -11.27
N LEU A 81 -15.00 6.39 -11.58
CA LEU A 81 -14.47 6.06 -12.90
C LEU A 81 -14.71 4.60 -13.31
N LEU A 82 -14.57 3.67 -12.36
CA LEU A 82 -14.78 2.24 -12.60
C LEU A 82 -16.25 1.83 -12.47
N GLY A 83 -17.13 2.72 -11.99
CA GLY A 83 -18.55 2.42 -11.77
C GLY A 83 -18.82 1.31 -10.76
N ILE A 84 -17.84 0.99 -9.91
CA ILE A 84 -17.94 -0.06 -8.88
C ILE A 84 -18.38 0.55 -7.54
N SER A 85 -18.90 -0.27 -6.63
CA SER A 85 -19.20 0.22 -5.28
C SER A 85 -17.91 0.48 -4.48
N PRO A 86 -17.89 1.48 -3.57
CA PRO A 86 -16.74 1.71 -2.69
C PRO A 86 -16.35 0.47 -1.89
N TRP A 87 -17.36 -0.33 -1.49
CA TRP A 87 -17.18 -1.58 -0.77
C TRP A 87 -16.52 -2.67 -1.62
N ALA A 88 -16.87 -2.79 -2.91
CA ALA A 88 -16.21 -3.73 -3.82
C ALA A 88 -14.75 -3.35 -4.06
N TYR A 89 -14.46 -2.04 -4.13
CA TYR A 89 -13.09 -1.54 -4.20
C TYR A 89 -12.31 -1.89 -2.92
N LEU A 90 -12.87 -1.60 -1.74
CA LEU A 90 -12.24 -1.90 -0.46
C LEU A 90 -12.05 -3.41 -0.24
N ALA A 91 -13.01 -4.24 -0.68
CA ALA A 91 -12.93 -5.69 -0.66
C ALA A 91 -11.74 -6.24 -1.45
N SER A 92 -11.33 -5.55 -2.53
CA SER A 92 -10.13 -5.93 -3.28
C SER A 92 -8.84 -5.76 -2.49
N PHE A 93 -8.82 -4.89 -1.47
CA PHE A 93 -7.68 -4.72 -0.55
C PHE A 93 -7.76 -5.62 0.69
N MET A 94 -8.91 -6.21 0.99
CA MET A 94 -9.04 -7.09 2.16
C MET A 94 -8.14 -8.31 2.10
N LEU A 95 -7.93 -8.87 0.90
CA LEU A 95 -7.01 -9.99 0.72
C LEU A 95 -5.56 -9.62 1.07
N PRO A 96 -4.96 -8.54 0.51
CA PRO A 96 -3.65 -8.03 0.94
C PRO A 96 -3.57 -7.70 2.44
N VAL A 97 -4.62 -7.09 3.01
CA VAL A 97 -4.66 -6.76 4.44
C VAL A 97 -4.59 -8.03 5.28
N PHE A 98 -5.41 -9.03 4.96
CA PHE A 98 -5.40 -10.32 5.66
C PHE A 98 -4.06 -11.04 5.52
N ALA A 99 -3.48 -11.06 4.32
CA ALA A 99 -2.15 -11.63 4.09
C ALA A 99 -1.06 -10.93 4.93
N THR A 100 -1.14 -9.60 5.04
CA THR A 100 -0.21 -8.81 5.85
C THR A 100 -0.38 -9.08 7.34
N LEU A 101 -1.62 -9.25 7.83
CA LEU A 101 -1.88 -9.61 9.24
C LEU A 101 -1.35 -11.00 9.58
N MET A 102 -1.57 -11.99 8.69
CA MET A 102 -1.04 -13.34 8.85
C MET A 102 0.51 -13.34 8.84
N MET A 103 1.11 -12.56 7.94
CA MET A 103 2.56 -12.36 7.88
C MET A 103 3.09 -11.72 9.17
N LEU A 104 2.41 -10.70 9.71
CA LEU A 104 2.78 -10.05 10.97
C LEU A 104 2.76 -11.06 12.12
N GLY A 105 1.71 -11.86 12.23
CA GLY A 105 1.58 -12.91 13.26
C GLY A 105 2.72 -13.93 13.16
N ALA A 106 3.01 -14.42 11.95
CA ALA A 106 4.11 -15.35 11.72
C ALA A 106 5.47 -14.74 12.07
N GLY A 107 5.70 -13.48 11.70
CA GLY A 107 6.93 -12.76 12.02
C GLY A 107 7.15 -12.58 13.52
N LEU A 108 6.10 -12.27 14.29
CA LEU A 108 6.18 -12.16 15.75
C LEU A 108 6.48 -13.50 16.42
N LEU A 109 5.87 -14.59 15.94
CA LEU A 109 6.13 -15.95 16.44
C LEU A 109 7.57 -16.41 16.16
N VAL A 110 8.11 -16.12 14.98
CA VAL A 110 9.51 -16.44 14.67
C VAL A 110 10.46 -15.63 15.53
N GLN A 111 10.17 -14.35 15.76
CA GLN A 111 10.99 -13.51 16.62
C GLN A 111 10.97 -13.93 18.09
N SER A 112 9.83 -14.43 18.61
CA SER A 112 9.76 -14.94 19.99
C SER A 112 10.49 -16.26 20.14
N GLN A 113 10.36 -17.18 19.17
CA GLN A 113 11.00 -18.51 19.23
C GLN A 113 12.52 -18.44 19.01
N LEU A 114 13.00 -17.52 18.17
CA LEU A 114 14.44 -17.33 17.90
C LEU A 114 15.05 -16.20 18.75
N ALA A 115 14.41 -15.80 19.85
CA ALA A 115 14.88 -14.69 20.70
C ALA A 115 16.31 -14.89 21.23
N GLY A 116 16.73 -16.14 21.47
CA GLY A 116 18.08 -16.51 21.93
C GLY A 116 19.12 -16.71 20.83
N THR A 117 18.79 -16.49 19.56
CA THR A 117 19.67 -16.77 18.41
C THR A 117 20.38 -15.50 17.92
N GLY A 118 21.50 -15.65 17.21
CA GLY A 118 22.24 -14.53 16.63
C GLY A 118 21.37 -13.58 15.79
N PRO A 119 21.62 -12.25 15.82
CA PRO A 119 20.75 -11.23 15.20
C PRO A 119 20.49 -11.44 13.70
N LEU A 120 21.53 -11.84 12.96
CA LEU A 120 21.44 -12.08 11.51
C LEU A 120 20.56 -13.29 11.18
N MET A 121 20.67 -14.37 11.96
CA MET A 121 19.89 -15.59 11.73
C MET A 121 18.41 -15.36 12.06
N ARG A 122 18.13 -14.60 13.13
CA ARG A 122 16.76 -14.19 13.47
C ARG A 122 16.12 -13.33 12.37
N LEU A 123 16.86 -12.35 11.83
CA LEU A 123 16.39 -11.51 10.74
C LEU A 123 16.13 -12.33 9.46
N GLY A 124 17.08 -13.19 9.07
CA GLY A 124 16.94 -14.04 7.88
C GLY A 124 15.72 -14.97 7.97
N ALA A 125 15.56 -15.65 9.11
CA ALA A 125 14.41 -16.54 9.35
C ALA A 125 13.08 -15.77 9.36
N THR A 126 13.05 -14.55 9.93
CA THR A 126 11.85 -13.71 9.96
C THR A 126 11.47 -13.29 8.53
N ILE A 127 12.41 -12.78 7.74
CA ILE A 127 12.14 -12.34 6.35
C ILE A 127 11.67 -13.53 5.50
N ALA A 128 12.36 -14.67 5.57
CA ALA A 128 12.00 -15.87 4.82
C ALA A 128 10.60 -16.37 5.19
N THR A 129 10.29 -16.46 6.48
CA THR A 129 8.98 -16.91 6.95
C THR A 129 7.88 -15.94 6.57
N CYS A 130 8.08 -14.64 6.76
CA CYS A 130 7.13 -13.60 6.36
C CYS A 130 6.83 -13.68 4.85
N GLY A 131 7.87 -13.80 4.01
CA GLY A 131 7.72 -13.94 2.56
C GLY A 131 6.93 -15.20 2.16
N LEU A 132 7.22 -16.34 2.80
CA LEU A 132 6.53 -17.60 2.55
C LEU A 132 5.06 -17.55 2.97
N VAL A 133 4.76 -17.01 4.16
CA VAL A 133 3.38 -16.88 4.65
C VAL A 133 2.58 -15.94 3.74
N TYR A 134 3.14 -14.78 3.40
CA TYR A 134 2.48 -13.84 2.50
C TYR A 134 2.19 -14.48 1.13
N ALA A 135 3.18 -15.13 0.52
CA ALA A 135 3.02 -15.82 -0.76
C ALA A 135 1.97 -16.94 -0.66
N ALA A 136 2.00 -17.77 0.39
CA ALA A 136 1.05 -18.84 0.59
C ALA A 136 -0.40 -18.34 0.74
N VAL A 137 -0.62 -17.25 1.50
CA VAL A 137 -1.95 -16.66 1.70
C VAL A 137 -2.46 -16.06 0.39
N VAL A 138 -1.63 -15.31 -0.34
CA VAL A 138 -2.01 -14.73 -1.63
C VAL A 138 -2.27 -15.82 -2.68
N LEU A 139 -1.44 -16.86 -2.76
CA LEU A 139 -1.60 -17.97 -3.71
C LEU A 139 -2.75 -18.90 -3.37
N SER A 140 -3.20 -18.98 -2.12
CA SER A 140 -4.33 -19.83 -1.71
C SER A 140 -5.66 -19.13 -1.90
N LEU A 141 -5.79 -17.86 -1.48
CA LEU A 141 -7.03 -17.09 -1.56
C LEU A 141 -7.18 -16.31 -2.87
N GLY A 142 -6.07 -15.97 -3.53
CA GLY A 142 -6.05 -15.27 -4.82
C GLY A 142 -6.23 -16.17 -6.04
N ARG A 143 -6.41 -17.50 -5.85
CA ARG A 143 -6.55 -18.46 -6.96
C ARG A 143 -7.62 -18.06 -7.98
N ARG A 144 -8.74 -17.49 -7.52
CA ARG A 144 -9.82 -17.01 -8.41
C ARG A 144 -9.36 -15.87 -9.34
N LYS A 145 -8.62 -14.87 -8.83
CA LYS A 145 -8.07 -13.78 -9.66
C LYS A 145 -6.95 -14.25 -10.59
N LEU A 146 -6.11 -15.19 -10.14
CA LEU A 146 -5.08 -15.79 -10.98
C LEU A 146 -5.67 -16.64 -12.12
N LEU A 147 -6.79 -17.33 -11.87
CA LEU A 147 -7.53 -18.06 -12.89
C LEU A 147 -8.15 -17.10 -13.91
N GLU A 148 -8.73 -15.97 -13.48
CA GLU A 148 -9.24 -14.93 -14.41
C GLU A 148 -8.14 -14.35 -15.31
N ILE A 149 -6.97 -14.04 -14.76
CA ILE A 149 -5.80 -13.56 -15.54
C ILE A 149 -5.35 -14.64 -16.54
N ARG A 150 -5.30 -15.91 -16.11
CA ARG A 150 -4.95 -17.02 -17.00
C ARG A 150 -5.95 -17.17 -18.15
N THR A 151 -7.25 -16.98 -17.89
CA THR A 151 -8.29 -17.06 -18.92
C THR A 151 -8.26 -15.88 -19.90
N THR A 152 -7.86 -14.69 -19.47
CA THR A 152 -7.71 -13.52 -20.37
C THR A 152 -6.45 -13.62 -21.24
N LEU A 153 -5.36 -14.19 -20.71
CA LEU A 153 -4.16 -14.49 -21.49
C LEU A 153 -4.37 -15.63 -22.49
N GLY A 154 -5.19 -16.64 -22.14
CA GLY A 154 -5.55 -17.74 -23.04
C GLY A 154 -6.45 -17.33 -24.22
N ARG A 155 -7.08 -16.16 -24.16
CA ARG A 155 -7.97 -15.63 -25.22
C ARG A 155 -7.28 -14.71 -26.23
N ARG A 156 -5.98 -14.45 -26.06
CA ARG A 156 -5.15 -13.62 -26.95
C ARG A 156 -4.17 -14.43 -27.83
N ARG A 157 -4.32 -15.75 -27.87
CA ARG A 157 -3.75 -16.61 -28.93
C ARG A 157 -4.91 -17.23 -29.69
#